data_AF-A0A7S0N3S2-F1
#
_entry.id   AF-A0A7S0N3S2-F1
#
_cell.length_a   1.000
_cell.length_b   1.000
_cell.length_c   1.000
_cell.angle_alpha   90.00
_cell.angle_beta   90.00
_cell.angle_gamma   90.00
#
_symmetry.space_group_name_H-M   'P 1'
#
loop_
_entity.id
_entity.type
_entity.pdbx_description
1 polymer ?
#
loop_
_entity_poly.entity_id
_entity_poly.type
_entity_poly.pdbx_seq_one_letter_code
_entity_poly.pdbx_strand_id
1 'polypeptide(L)'
;HRDSTGATQLSNCLLCQPGTYSLTVGRSNNCPLCEQNFYCRTSTSKDVCPLHTTSNAGSYSRVNCLCDPGFQCSYYKQIQAVVTLNATLWEFNNDINGVRTAFIAAMAAAAGVHPSFVTINEVLTQSARRRALLSLSAGGEGNLIDVHTSITGAVRLRDLKSHLDRHSSQLHVAHRWEQAPQIQAIAIRSANPVGG
;
A
#
# COMPACT_ATOMS: atom_id res chain seq x y z
N HIS A 1 0.12 -12.64 45.63
CA HIS A 1 -0.13 -12.13 44.27
C HIS A 1 -0.34 -13.33 43.36
N ARG A 2 -1.57 -13.56 42.88
CA ARG A 2 -1.89 -14.74 42.07
C ARG A 2 -1.48 -14.52 40.62
N ASP A 3 -0.69 -15.46 40.13
CA ASP A 3 -0.36 -15.68 38.73
C ASP A 3 -1.63 -15.81 37.89
N SER A 4 -1.74 -14.95 36.88
CA SER A 4 -2.73 -15.13 35.82
C SER A 4 -2.18 -16.16 34.84
N THR A 5 -2.68 -17.38 34.93
CA THR A 5 -2.51 -18.42 33.91
C THR A 5 -2.90 -17.85 32.54
N GLY A 6 -1.93 -17.76 31.64
CA GLY A 6 -2.18 -17.43 30.24
C GLY A 6 -3.17 -18.41 29.63
N ALA A 7 -4.06 -17.92 28.76
CA ALA A 7 -5.05 -18.76 28.12
C ALA A 7 -4.38 -19.92 27.35
N THR A 8 -4.68 -21.17 27.73
CA THR A 8 -4.10 -22.38 27.13
C THR A 8 -4.83 -22.84 25.86
N GLN A 9 -5.98 -22.25 25.55
CA GLN A 9 -6.77 -22.55 24.35
C GLN A 9 -6.73 -21.37 23.39
N LEU A 10 -6.43 -21.62 22.11
CA LEU A 10 -6.35 -20.60 21.06
C LEU A 10 -7.67 -19.84 20.88
N SER A 11 -8.81 -20.47 21.19
CA SER A 11 -10.15 -19.87 21.15
C SER A 11 -10.36 -18.74 22.18
N ASN A 12 -9.52 -18.66 23.23
CA ASN A 12 -9.61 -17.63 24.27
C ASN A 12 -8.76 -16.40 23.94
N CYS A 13 -7.99 -16.44 22.85
CA CYS A 13 -7.27 -15.30 22.31
C CYS A 13 -8.22 -14.45 21.46
N LEU A 14 -9.12 -13.72 22.13
CA LEU A 14 -9.98 -12.75 21.45
C LEU A 14 -9.14 -11.53 21.05
N LEU A 15 -9.17 -11.16 19.77
CA LEU A 15 -8.56 -9.92 19.31
C LEU A 15 -9.44 -8.73 19.71
N CYS A 16 -8.79 -7.61 20.02
CA CYS A 16 -9.49 -6.34 20.22
C CYS A 16 -10.30 -5.99 18.96
N GLN A 17 -11.52 -5.49 19.17
CA GLN A 17 -12.39 -5.07 18.07
C GLN A 17 -11.83 -3.81 17.38
N PRO A 18 -12.14 -3.57 16.09
CA PRO A 18 -11.76 -2.34 15.41
C PRO A 18 -12.11 -1.10 16.24
N GLY A 19 -11.16 -0.16 16.34
CA GLY A 19 -11.34 1.05 17.17
C GLY A 19 -10.92 0.86 18.63
N THR A 20 -10.44 -0.33 19.00
CA THR A 20 -9.77 -0.61 20.27
C THR A 20 -8.41 -1.25 20.00
N TYR A 21 -7.47 -1.14 20.95
CA TYR A 21 -6.12 -1.70 20.79
C TYR A 21 -5.55 -2.23 22.10
N SER A 22 -4.58 -3.13 22.02
CA SER A 22 -3.75 -3.57 23.13
C SER A 22 -2.33 -3.85 22.65
N LEU A 23 -1.35 -3.25 23.34
CA LEU A 23 0.07 -3.57 23.14
C LEU A 23 0.54 -4.74 24.02
N THR A 24 -0.35 -5.26 24.87
CA THR A 24 -0.06 -6.38 25.78
C THR A 24 -0.42 -7.70 25.10
N VAL A 25 0.57 -8.59 24.95
CA VAL A 25 0.35 -9.93 24.38
C VAL A 25 -0.62 -10.72 25.26
N GLY A 26 -1.58 -11.42 24.63
CA GLY A 26 -2.52 -12.30 25.33
C GLY A 26 -3.69 -11.61 26.04
N ARG A 27 -3.85 -10.29 25.90
CA ARG A 27 -5.00 -9.56 26.45
C ARG A 27 -6.21 -9.68 25.53
N SER A 28 -7.20 -10.45 25.95
CA SER A 28 -8.47 -10.65 25.22
C SER A 28 -9.65 -9.84 25.76
N ASN A 29 -9.52 -9.24 26.95
CA ASN A 29 -10.58 -8.49 27.62
C ASN A 29 -10.13 -7.05 27.97
N ASN A 30 -11.08 -6.10 27.97
CA ASN A 30 -10.88 -4.67 28.27
C ASN A 30 -9.86 -3.97 27.35
N CYS A 31 -10.06 -4.03 26.03
CA CYS A 31 -9.26 -3.24 25.10
C CYS A 31 -9.68 -1.77 25.18
N PRO A 32 -8.78 -0.83 25.53
CA PRO A 32 -9.10 0.60 25.51
C PRO A 32 -9.48 1.05 24.10
N LEU A 33 -10.38 2.04 24.04
CA LEU A 33 -10.68 2.74 22.81
C LEU A 33 -9.41 3.41 22.27
N CYS A 34 -9.32 3.47 20.95
CA CYS A 34 -8.34 4.32 20.30
C CYS A 34 -8.54 5.76 20.76
N GLU A 35 -7.47 6.42 21.18
CA GLU A 35 -7.54 7.79 21.71
C GLU A 35 -7.95 8.80 20.63
N GLN A 36 -8.40 9.98 21.06
CA GLN A 36 -8.69 11.10 20.17
C GLN A 36 -7.44 11.46 19.35
N ASN A 37 -7.62 11.80 18.06
CA ASN A 37 -6.55 12.07 17.08
C ASN A 37 -5.74 10.85 16.63
N PHE A 38 -6.14 9.65 17.05
CA PHE A 38 -5.58 8.38 16.59
C PHE A 38 -6.65 7.51 15.94
N TYR A 39 -6.20 6.53 15.16
CA TYR A 39 -7.05 5.45 14.67
C TYR A 39 -6.34 4.09 14.78
N CYS A 40 -7.11 3.05 15.07
CA CYS A 40 -6.60 1.72 15.39
C CYS A 40 -7.11 0.69 14.38
N ARG A 41 -6.29 0.38 13.36
CA ARG A 41 -6.64 -0.51 12.23
C ARG A 41 -6.70 -1.98 12.62
N THR A 42 -5.83 -2.36 13.54
CA THR A 42 -5.70 -3.71 14.08
C THR A 42 -5.72 -3.63 15.59
N SER A 43 -5.91 -4.78 16.24
CA SER A 43 -5.88 -4.89 17.70
C SER A 43 -4.57 -4.47 18.35
N THR A 44 -3.50 -4.26 17.58
CA THR A 44 -2.15 -3.93 18.07
C THR A 44 -1.56 -2.69 17.43
N SER A 45 -2.28 -1.99 16.54
CA SER A 45 -1.81 -0.77 15.89
C SER A 45 -2.56 0.45 16.38
N LYS A 46 -1.81 1.52 16.67
CA LYS A 46 -2.32 2.85 16.95
C LYS A 46 -1.56 3.83 16.06
N ASP A 47 -2.25 4.37 15.06
CA ASP A 47 -1.68 5.31 14.10
C ASP A 47 -2.23 6.71 14.34
N VAL A 48 -1.41 7.74 14.13
CA VAL A 48 -1.82 9.15 14.24
C VAL A 48 -2.66 9.55 13.03
N CYS A 49 -3.70 10.36 13.24
CA CYS A 49 -4.39 11.00 12.13
C CYS A 49 -3.43 11.91 11.31
N PRO A 50 -3.61 12.00 9.98
CA PRO A 50 -2.84 12.91 9.13
C PRO A 50 -2.92 14.37 9.60
N LEU A 51 -1.94 15.19 9.18
CA LEU A 51 -1.92 16.61 9.52
C LEU A 51 -3.21 17.32 9.08
N HIS A 52 -3.71 18.23 9.93
CA HIS A 52 -4.97 18.96 9.74
C HIS A 52 -6.22 18.07 9.72
N THR A 53 -6.13 16.92 10.38
CA THR A 53 -7.26 16.04 10.61
C THR A 53 -7.29 15.59 12.08
N THR A 54 -8.49 15.39 12.61
CA THR A 54 -8.75 15.00 13.99
C THR A 54 -9.76 13.87 14.03
N SER A 55 -9.65 12.95 15.00
CA SER A 55 -10.57 11.81 15.11
C SER A 55 -11.14 11.71 16.51
N ASN A 56 -12.36 11.19 16.62
CA ASN A 56 -12.96 10.88 17.92
C ASN A 56 -12.37 9.59 18.50
N ALA A 57 -12.47 9.44 19.82
CA ALA A 57 -12.10 8.19 20.46
C ALA A 57 -12.90 7.01 19.87
N GLY A 58 -12.25 5.86 19.72
CA GLY A 58 -12.83 4.67 19.07
C GLY A 58 -12.69 4.63 17.54
N SER A 59 -11.96 5.57 16.95
CA SER A 59 -11.70 5.55 15.50
C SER A 59 -10.88 4.35 15.08
N TYR A 60 -11.32 3.65 14.03
CA TYR A 60 -10.73 2.38 13.60
C TYR A 60 -10.02 2.46 12.25
N SER A 61 -10.22 3.54 11.51
CA SER A 61 -9.61 3.75 10.20
C SER A 61 -9.22 5.20 9.99
N ARG A 62 -8.26 5.42 9.09
CA ARG A 62 -7.83 6.76 8.68
C ARG A 62 -8.97 7.59 8.10
N VAL A 63 -10.00 6.96 7.53
CA VAL A 63 -11.20 7.66 7.03
C VAL A 63 -12.09 8.19 8.15
N ASN A 64 -11.87 7.77 9.41
CA ASN A 64 -12.55 8.35 10.56
C ASN A 64 -11.86 9.62 11.07
N CYS A 65 -10.69 9.96 10.53
CA CYS A 65 -10.11 11.29 10.73
C CYS A 65 -10.97 12.30 9.93
N LEU A 66 -11.44 13.34 10.60
CA LEU A 66 -12.21 14.43 10.03
C LEU A 66 -11.28 15.60 9.76
N CYS A 67 -11.55 16.37 8.70
CA CYS A 67 -10.76 17.56 8.42
C CYS A 67 -10.99 18.62 9.47
N ASP A 68 -9.92 19.30 9.86
CA ASP A 68 -10.04 20.48 10.68
C ASP A 68 -10.76 21.60 9.92
N PRO A 69 -11.50 22.48 10.61
CA PRO A 69 -12.14 23.64 9.99
C PRO A 69 -11.16 24.46 9.15
N GLY A 70 -11.54 24.80 7.92
CA GLY A 70 -10.70 25.53 6.97
C GLY A 70 -9.83 24.65 6.07
N PHE A 71 -9.87 23.33 6.21
CA PHE A 71 -9.19 22.36 5.34
C PHE A 71 -10.19 21.50 4.56
N GLN A 72 -9.79 21.11 3.35
CA GLN A 72 -10.46 20.09 2.56
C GLN A 72 -9.56 18.85 2.49
N CYS A 73 -10.04 17.70 2.94
CA CYS A 73 -9.29 16.45 2.83
C CYS A 73 -9.86 15.58 1.73
N SER A 74 -8.97 15.06 0.91
CA SER A 74 -9.29 13.98 -0.02
C SER A 74 -8.69 12.69 0.51
N TYR A 75 -9.55 11.69 0.73
CA TYR A 75 -9.16 10.33 1.06
C TYR A 75 -9.13 9.49 -0.20
N TYR A 76 -7.98 8.93 -0.54
CA TYR A 76 -7.89 7.99 -1.63
C TYR A 76 -7.15 6.73 -1.21
N LYS A 77 -7.61 5.60 -1.76
CA LYS A 77 -6.93 4.32 -1.63
C LYS A 77 -5.79 4.31 -2.63
N GLN A 78 -4.58 4.06 -2.14
CA GLN A 78 -3.40 3.87 -2.95
C GLN A 78 -2.97 2.40 -2.84
N ILE A 79 -2.76 1.76 -3.98
CA ILE A 79 -2.17 0.43 -4.05
C ILE A 79 -0.71 0.58 -4.45
N GLN A 80 0.20 0.07 -3.64
CA GLN A 80 1.60 -0.07 -4.00
C GLN A 80 1.84 -1.45 -4.58
N ALA A 81 2.62 -1.53 -5.66
CA ALA A 81 2.96 -2.78 -6.32
C ALA A 81 4.40 -2.74 -6.83
N VAL A 82 5.09 -3.88 -6.73
CA VAL A 82 6.41 -4.08 -7.31
C VAL A 82 6.28 -5.13 -8.41
N VAL A 83 6.69 -4.79 -9.62
CA VAL A 83 6.60 -5.69 -10.79
C VAL A 83 7.98 -5.86 -11.39
N THR A 84 8.44 -7.11 -11.53
CA THR A 84 9.70 -7.40 -12.20
C THR A 84 9.47 -7.55 -13.70
N LEU A 85 10.16 -6.76 -14.52
CA LEU A 85 10.04 -6.76 -15.97
C LEU A 85 11.33 -7.30 -16.60
N ASN A 86 11.19 -7.95 -17.76
CA ASN A 86 12.31 -8.36 -18.60
C ASN A 86 12.70 -7.25 -19.58
N ALA A 87 13.26 -6.16 -19.04
CA ALA A 87 13.69 -5.01 -19.81
C ALA A 87 14.81 -4.29 -19.06
N THR A 88 15.73 -3.68 -19.79
CA THR A 88 16.74 -2.82 -19.19
C THR A 88 16.12 -1.55 -18.59
N LEU A 89 16.80 -0.97 -17.60
CA LEU A 89 16.43 0.34 -17.06
C LEU A 89 16.38 1.42 -18.16
N TRP A 90 17.29 1.33 -19.13
CA TRP A 90 17.35 2.27 -20.25
C TRP A 90 16.14 2.11 -21.19
N GLU A 91 15.78 0.87 -21.57
CA GLU A 91 14.59 0.61 -22.40
C GLU A 91 13.32 1.11 -21.71
N PHE A 92 13.17 0.85 -20.41
CA PHE A 92 12.02 1.33 -19.65
C PHE A 92 11.98 2.86 -19.55
N ASN A 93 13.11 3.51 -19.22
CA ASN A 93 13.13 4.97 -19.04
C ASN A 93 12.92 5.75 -20.34
N ASN A 94 13.43 5.21 -21.46
CA ASN A 94 13.27 5.82 -22.79
C ASN A 94 12.06 5.28 -23.56
N ASP A 95 11.22 4.46 -22.91
CA ASP A 95 10.03 3.84 -23.48
C ASP A 95 10.29 3.13 -24.82
N ILE A 96 11.43 2.46 -24.94
CA ILE A 96 11.79 1.69 -26.12
C ILE A 96 10.74 0.61 -26.32
N ASN A 97 10.22 0.50 -27.55
CA ASN A 97 9.10 -0.38 -27.91
C ASN A 97 7.82 -0.16 -27.07
N GLY A 98 7.65 1.02 -26.46
CA GLY A 98 6.48 1.32 -25.65
C GLY A 98 6.40 0.54 -24.35
N VAL A 99 7.52 0.00 -23.84
CA VAL A 99 7.57 -0.84 -22.63
C VAL A 99 6.95 -0.16 -21.41
N ARG A 100 7.29 1.11 -21.15
CA ARG A 100 6.77 1.89 -20.02
C ARG A 100 5.31 2.26 -20.24
N THR A 101 4.94 2.64 -21.46
CA THR A 101 3.55 2.94 -21.83
C THR A 101 2.65 1.70 -21.67
N ALA A 102 3.08 0.55 -22.17
CA ALA A 102 2.37 -0.72 -22.03
C ALA A 102 2.24 -1.16 -20.57
N PHE A 103 3.30 -0.99 -19.78
CA PHE A 103 3.29 -1.27 -18.35
C PHE A 103 2.26 -0.39 -17.61
N ILE A 104 2.26 0.93 -17.83
CA ILE A 104 1.29 1.84 -17.22
C ILE A 104 -0.14 1.45 -17.63
N ALA A 105 -0.37 1.18 -18.91
CA ALA A 105 -1.69 0.75 -19.42
C ALA A 105 -2.17 -0.54 -18.76
N ALA A 106 -1.28 -1.54 -18.61
CA ALA A 106 -1.60 -2.80 -17.95
C ALA A 106 -1.96 -2.60 -16.47
N MET A 107 -1.18 -1.79 -15.75
CA MET A 107 -1.43 -1.46 -14.33
C MET A 107 -2.77 -0.74 -14.17
N ALA A 108 -3.04 0.26 -15.02
CA ALA A 108 -4.29 1.03 -15.01
C ALA A 108 -5.50 0.14 -15.31
N ALA A 109 -5.41 -0.69 -16.35
CA ALA A 109 -6.48 -1.60 -16.74
C ALA A 109 -6.77 -2.66 -15.66
N ALA A 110 -5.73 -3.23 -15.05
CA ALA A 110 -5.88 -4.16 -13.93
C ALA A 110 -6.52 -3.49 -12.71
N ALA A 111 -6.23 -2.21 -12.46
CA ALA A 111 -6.79 -1.46 -11.34
C ALA A 111 -8.20 -0.90 -11.64
N GLY A 112 -8.63 -0.92 -12.90
CA GLY A 112 -9.86 -0.26 -13.34
C GLY A 112 -9.81 1.26 -13.20
N VAL A 113 -8.64 1.87 -13.41
CA VAL A 113 -8.43 3.32 -13.31
C VAL A 113 -7.87 3.89 -14.62
N HIS A 114 -7.91 5.22 -14.77
CA HIS A 114 -7.25 5.90 -15.88
C HIS A 114 -5.71 5.87 -15.72
N PRO A 115 -4.90 5.77 -16.80
CA PRO A 115 -3.43 5.74 -16.74
C PRO A 115 -2.77 6.87 -15.93
N SER A 116 -3.39 8.04 -15.87
CA SER A 116 -2.92 9.19 -15.06
C SER A 116 -2.91 8.92 -13.55
N PHE A 117 -3.57 7.87 -13.08
CA PHE A 117 -3.57 7.48 -11.67
C PHE A 117 -2.46 6.48 -11.31
N VAL A 118 -1.64 6.06 -12.29
CA VAL A 118 -0.49 5.18 -12.07
C VAL A 118 0.79 6.01 -12.02
N THR A 119 1.48 5.97 -10.88
CA THR A 119 2.75 6.66 -10.68
C THR A 119 3.87 5.62 -10.54
N ILE A 120 4.94 5.79 -11.29
CA ILE A 120 6.19 5.03 -11.11
C ILE A 120 7.01 5.75 -10.04
N ASN A 121 7.19 5.10 -8.89
CA ASN A 121 7.91 5.68 -7.77
C ASN A 121 9.43 5.49 -7.93
N GLU A 122 9.84 4.29 -8.33
CA GLU A 122 11.25 3.89 -8.43
C GLU A 122 11.41 2.73 -9.41
N VAL A 123 12.56 2.64 -10.07
CA VAL A 123 12.92 1.52 -10.94
C VAL A 123 14.32 1.05 -10.57
N LEU A 124 14.44 -0.22 -10.17
CA LEU A 124 15.69 -0.81 -9.67
C LEU A 124 16.17 -1.92 -10.60
N THR A 125 17.48 -2.01 -10.86
CA THR A 125 18.06 -3.15 -11.57
C THR A 125 18.30 -4.31 -10.60
N GLN A 126 17.87 -5.53 -10.96
CA GLN A 126 18.02 -6.69 -10.06
C GLN A 126 19.47 -7.18 -9.90
N SER A 127 20.39 -6.77 -10.77
CA SER A 127 21.81 -7.14 -10.72
C SER A 127 22.51 -6.74 -9.41
N ALA A 128 21.96 -5.78 -8.67
CA ALA A 128 22.51 -5.36 -7.36
C ALA A 128 22.15 -6.30 -6.20
N ARG A 129 21.05 -7.05 -6.25
CA ARG A 129 20.58 -7.89 -5.13
C ARG A 129 21.17 -9.31 -5.11
N ARG A 130 21.59 -9.85 -6.26
CA ARG A 130 22.04 -11.25 -6.39
C ARG A 130 23.54 -11.50 -6.19
N ARG A 131 24.36 -10.50 -5.87
CA ARG A 131 25.77 -10.76 -5.49
C ARG A 131 25.94 -11.46 -4.14
N ALA A 132 24.86 -11.69 -3.39
CA ALA A 132 24.94 -12.35 -2.08
C ALA A 132 24.69 -13.87 -2.10
N LEU A 133 23.93 -14.43 -3.04
CA LEU A 133 23.56 -15.86 -2.97
C LEU A 133 23.42 -16.51 -4.36
N LEU A 134 24.48 -17.24 -4.72
CA LEU A 134 24.54 -18.39 -5.62
C LEU A 134 24.49 -18.14 -7.13
N SER A 135 25.68 -18.25 -7.72
CA SER A 135 25.89 -18.73 -9.08
C SER A 135 25.18 -20.07 -9.30
N LEU A 136 24.26 -20.16 -10.24
CA LEU A 136 23.87 -21.41 -10.96
C LEU A 136 22.69 -21.12 -11.90
N SER A 137 23.00 -20.66 -13.11
CA SER A 137 22.40 -21.07 -14.40
C SER A 137 22.79 -20.03 -15.45
N ALA A 138 23.95 -20.28 -16.07
CA ALA A 138 24.38 -19.57 -17.26
C ALA A 138 23.44 -19.94 -18.42
N GLY A 139 22.60 -18.98 -18.82
CA GLY A 139 21.62 -19.19 -19.89
C GLY A 139 20.68 -18.00 -20.06
N GLY A 140 21.25 -16.80 -20.21
CA GLY A 140 20.53 -15.55 -20.46
C GLY A 140 20.40 -14.67 -19.22
N GLU A 141 21.43 -13.87 -18.93
CA GLU A 141 21.31 -12.72 -18.03
C GLU A 141 20.39 -11.67 -18.69
N GLY A 142 19.08 -11.89 -18.63
CA GLY A 142 18.11 -10.85 -18.88
C GLY A 142 18.31 -9.74 -17.85
N ASN A 143 18.50 -8.51 -18.30
CA ASN A 143 18.52 -7.34 -17.43
C ASN A 143 17.12 -7.17 -16.86
N LEU A 144 16.83 -7.80 -15.72
CA LEU A 144 15.56 -7.64 -15.02
C LEU A 144 15.56 -6.31 -14.25
N ILE A 145 14.43 -5.61 -14.30
CA ILE A 145 14.15 -4.45 -13.45
C ILE A 145 12.97 -4.69 -12.54
N ASP A 146 13.01 -4.17 -11.32
CA ASP A 146 11.88 -4.05 -10.41
C ASP A 146 11.29 -2.65 -10.54
N VAL A 147 10.03 -2.56 -10.95
CA VAL A 147 9.30 -1.28 -11.07
C VAL A 147 8.38 -1.13 -9.87
N HIS A 148 8.70 -0.18 -9.00
CA HIS A 148 7.88 0.20 -7.85
C HIS A 148 6.84 1.21 -8.31
N THR A 149 5.56 0.87 -8.16
CA THR A 149 4.45 1.71 -8.61
C THR A 149 3.46 1.97 -7.49
N SER A 150 2.79 3.11 -7.60
CA SER A 150 1.61 3.43 -6.82
C SER A 150 0.43 3.73 -7.72
N ILE A 151 -0.76 3.27 -7.33
CA ILE A 151 -2.00 3.45 -8.09
C ILE A 151 -3.06 4.08 -7.19
N THR A 152 -3.53 5.27 -7.55
CA THR A 152 -4.53 6.02 -6.79
C THR A 152 -5.95 5.71 -7.29
N GLY A 153 -6.92 5.62 -6.38
CA GLY A 153 -8.33 5.39 -6.72
C GLY A 153 -8.69 3.94 -7.05
N ALA A 154 -7.72 3.04 -7.05
CA ALA A 154 -7.94 1.62 -7.30
C ALA A 154 -8.63 0.95 -6.10
N VAL A 155 -9.77 0.28 -6.35
CA VAL A 155 -10.45 -0.53 -5.33
C VAL A 155 -9.69 -1.83 -5.09
N ARG A 156 -9.26 -2.49 -6.17
CA ARG A 156 -8.45 -3.71 -6.20
C ARG A 156 -7.81 -3.86 -7.58
N LEU A 157 -6.67 -4.54 -7.64
CA LEU A 157 -6.06 -4.99 -8.90
C LEU A 157 -6.64 -6.35 -9.27
N ARG A 158 -7.14 -6.52 -10.49
CA ARG A 158 -7.67 -7.77 -11.03
C ARG A 158 -6.85 -8.21 -12.23
N ASP A 159 -6.53 -9.51 -12.28
CA ASP A 159 -5.96 -10.17 -13.46
C ASP A 159 -4.74 -9.43 -14.07
N LEU A 160 -3.90 -8.81 -13.22
CA LEU A 160 -2.77 -7.99 -13.70
C LEU A 160 -1.88 -8.78 -14.65
N LYS A 161 -1.65 -10.07 -14.37
CA LYS A 161 -0.88 -10.94 -15.26
C LYS A 161 -1.45 -10.92 -16.67
N SER A 162 -2.75 -11.19 -16.82
CA SER A 162 -3.47 -11.18 -18.09
C SER A 162 -3.49 -9.80 -18.75
N HIS A 163 -3.44 -8.72 -17.97
CA HIS A 163 -3.29 -7.37 -18.51
C HIS A 163 -1.86 -7.12 -19.02
N LEU A 164 -0.83 -7.48 -18.25
CA LEU A 164 0.56 -7.38 -18.69
C LEU A 164 0.81 -8.21 -19.96
N ASP A 165 0.30 -9.45 -20.01
CA ASP A 165 0.34 -10.34 -21.18
C ASP A 165 -0.27 -9.69 -22.43
N ARG A 166 -1.46 -9.09 -22.29
CA ARG A 166 -2.17 -8.45 -23.40
C ARG A 166 -1.52 -7.16 -23.88
N HIS A 167 -0.95 -6.40 -22.95
CA HIS A 167 -0.38 -5.08 -23.26
C HIS A 167 1.08 -5.16 -23.70
N SER A 168 1.81 -6.23 -23.36
CA SER A 168 3.12 -6.50 -23.94
C SER A 168 3.57 -7.94 -23.73
N SER A 169 3.79 -8.63 -24.86
CA SER A 169 4.36 -9.98 -24.89
C SER A 169 5.81 -10.05 -24.39
N GLN A 170 6.48 -8.91 -24.20
CA GLN A 170 7.89 -8.81 -23.79
C GLN A 170 8.09 -8.61 -22.28
N LEU A 171 7.03 -8.35 -21.49
CA LEU A 171 7.16 -7.93 -20.09
C LEU A 171 7.40 -9.04 -19.05
N HIS A 172 7.49 -10.33 -19.42
CA HIS A 172 7.52 -11.42 -18.42
C HIS A 172 8.92 -11.91 -18.03
N VAL A 173 9.18 -12.00 -16.71
CA VAL A 173 9.83 -13.17 -16.10
C VAL A 173 9.26 -13.55 -14.72
N ALA A 174 8.80 -12.63 -13.88
CA ALA A 174 8.11 -12.98 -12.62
C ALA A 174 7.45 -11.75 -12.01
N HIS A 175 6.45 -11.90 -11.17
CA HIS A 175 6.00 -10.79 -10.32
C HIS A 175 5.84 -11.29 -8.89
N ARG A 176 6.41 -10.54 -7.94
CA ARG A 176 6.23 -10.78 -6.50
C ARG A 176 5.41 -9.63 -5.95
N TRP A 177 4.23 -9.95 -5.45
CA TRP A 177 3.30 -8.97 -4.92
C TRP A 177 3.58 -8.66 -3.46
N GLU A 178 3.64 -7.36 -3.15
CA GLU A 178 3.47 -6.87 -1.80
C GLU A 178 2.39 -5.79 -1.82
N GLN A 179 1.15 -6.20 -1.51
CA GLN A 179 0.01 -5.30 -1.48
C GLN A 179 -0.13 -4.75 -0.06
N ALA A 180 0.26 -3.50 0.13
CA ALA A 180 -0.14 -2.72 1.30
C ALA A 180 -1.14 -1.67 0.84
N PRO A 181 -2.47 -1.92 0.90
CA PRO A 181 -3.43 -0.85 0.64
C PRO A 181 -3.22 0.23 1.69
N GLN A 182 -2.71 1.39 1.27
CA GLN A 182 -2.57 2.54 2.13
C GLN A 182 -3.71 3.51 1.80
N ILE A 183 -4.44 3.93 2.81
CA ILE A 183 -5.35 5.07 2.68
C ILE A 183 -4.46 6.29 2.88
N GLN A 184 -4.42 7.22 1.93
CA GLN A 184 -3.75 8.51 2.13
C GLN A 184 -4.80 9.59 2.33
N ALA A 185 -4.44 10.61 3.12
CA ALA A 185 -5.23 11.82 3.28
C ALA A 185 -4.33 13.00 2.94
N ILE A 186 -4.79 13.84 2.03
CA ILE A 186 -4.16 15.14 1.76
C ILE A 186 -5.15 16.20 2.22
N ALA A 187 -4.77 16.98 3.21
CA ALA A 187 -5.49 18.18 3.61
C ALA A 187 -4.95 19.38 2.83
N ILE A 188 -5.81 20.06 2.08
CA ILE A 188 -5.49 21.28 1.35
C ILE A 188 -6.21 22.43 2.06
N ARG A 189 -5.49 23.51 2.36
CA ARG A 189 -6.10 24.71 2.94
C ARG A 189 -7.15 25.23 1.96
N SER A 190 -8.38 25.39 2.42
CA SER A 190 -9.45 25.95 1.60
C SER A 190 -9.11 27.39 1.26
N ALA A 191 -9.05 27.73 -0.03
CA ALA A 191 -8.66 29.06 -0.51
C ALA A 191 -9.72 30.15 -0.27
N ASN A 192 -10.80 29.86 0.46
CA ASN A 192 -11.86 30.84 0.75
C ASN A 192 -12.19 30.91 2.24
N PRO A 193 -11.75 31.95 2.96
CA PRO A 193 -12.52 32.46 4.07
C PRO A 193 -13.68 33.25 3.47
N VAL A 194 -14.87 32.66 3.40
CA VAL A 194 -16.08 33.47 3.24
C VAL A 194 -16.25 34.21 4.55
N GLY A 195 -15.85 35.47 4.57
CA GLY A 195 -16.15 36.38 5.66
C GLY A 195 -17.66 36.49 5.83
N GLY A 196 -18.10 36.36 7.07
CA GLY A 196 -19.44 36.68 7.56
C GLY A 196 -19.29 37.26 8.95
#